data_AF-A0A0Q8Q9T9-F1
#
_entry.id   AF-A0A0Q8Q9T9-F1
#
_cell.length_a   1.000
_cell.length_b   1.000
_cell.length_c   1.000
_cell.angle_alpha   90.00
_cell.angle_beta   90.00
_cell.angle_gamma   90.00
#
_symmetry.space_group_name_H-M   'P 1'
#
loop_
_entity.id
_entity.type
_entity.pdbx_description
1 polymer ?
#
loop_
_entity_poly.entity_id
_entity_poly.type
_entity_poly.pdbx_seq_one_letter_code
_entity_poly.pdbx_strand_id
1 'polypeptide(L)'
;MFNLTKGLIRAALIAMAAWSSTGATAATIIGTLNSVGSGDTITLHAVRPNGSSFAAQVLNGMSTFTQTGGTSTIDLVGPTATTFFAFCVEPYEDAALNASYSFTVDPVAQAAKSSIAGGIGAAKALQIAQLFGNYAPDLSAPMTAIQASALQVALWEIVSELPTNPFSVTAGNTYFSTPGGANTTQVMDLAQSYLNYVSTAGSSAPQAQGLTALTVNGNQDFIGQVVSTAPEPATWMMLILGFGLVGHMLRNRRGSPSGDRLAQA
;
A
#
# COMPACT_ATOMS: atom_id res chain seq x y z
N MET A 1 42.36 -42.18 49.13
CA MET A 1 42.11 -41.81 47.71
C MET A 1 40.63 -41.51 47.57
N PHE A 2 40.32 -40.34 47.00
CA PHE A 2 39.05 -39.61 47.15
C PHE A 2 37.89 -40.13 46.28
N ASN A 3 36.68 -40.04 46.84
CA ASN A 3 35.37 -40.22 46.21
C ASN A 3 35.10 -39.21 45.08
N LEU A 4 34.37 -39.60 44.02
CA LEU A 4 33.61 -38.64 43.22
C LEU A 4 32.33 -39.25 42.63
N THR A 5 31.22 -38.85 43.23
CA THR A 5 29.83 -38.92 42.77
C THR A 5 29.63 -38.21 41.42
N LYS A 6 28.87 -38.81 40.50
CA LYS A 6 28.26 -38.09 39.35
C LYS A 6 26.76 -38.40 39.33
N GLY A 7 25.97 -37.45 39.84
CA GLY A 7 24.52 -37.44 39.77
C GLY A 7 24.01 -36.55 38.64
N LEU A 8 23.02 -37.08 37.92
CA LEU A 8 21.79 -36.41 37.48
C LEU A 8 21.92 -35.04 36.77
N ILE A 9 21.95 -35.07 35.44
CA ILE A 9 21.49 -33.94 34.60
C ILE A 9 19.98 -34.10 34.42
N ARG A 10 19.20 -33.21 35.07
CA ARG A 10 17.74 -33.12 34.92
C ARG A 10 17.40 -32.32 33.68
N ALA A 11 16.53 -32.89 32.84
CA ALA A 11 15.89 -32.24 31.71
C ALA A 11 14.97 -31.09 32.17
N ALA A 12 15.10 -29.92 31.55
CA ALA A 12 14.15 -28.84 31.68
C ALA A 12 13.13 -28.93 30.53
N LEU A 13 11.90 -29.33 30.87
CA LEU A 13 10.72 -29.25 30.01
C LEU A 13 10.32 -27.78 29.86
N ILE A 14 10.43 -27.23 28.65
CA ILE A 14 9.83 -25.94 28.29
C ILE A 14 8.37 -26.21 27.95
N ALA A 15 7.47 -25.80 28.84
CA ALA A 15 6.03 -25.71 28.56
C ALA A 15 5.79 -24.47 27.68
N MET A 16 5.67 -24.66 26.37
CA MET A 16 5.11 -23.63 25.50
C MET A 16 3.59 -23.59 25.72
N ALA A 17 3.13 -22.55 26.39
CA ALA A 17 1.72 -22.24 26.52
C ALA A 17 1.15 -21.98 25.11
N ALA A 18 0.25 -22.85 24.66
CA ALA A 18 -0.58 -22.63 23.49
C ALA A 18 -1.49 -21.42 23.78
N TRP A 19 -1.09 -20.25 23.30
CA TRP A 19 -2.01 -19.13 23.17
C TRP A 19 -2.96 -19.48 22.03
N SER A 20 -4.18 -19.86 22.40
CA SER A 20 -5.31 -19.94 21.47
C SER A 20 -5.51 -18.54 20.88
N SER A 21 -5.11 -18.37 19.62
CA SER A 21 -5.47 -17.21 18.83
C SER A 21 -6.99 -17.18 18.72
N THR A 22 -7.63 -16.26 19.44
CA THR A 22 -8.98 -15.84 19.10
C THR A 22 -8.95 -15.41 17.63
N GLY A 23 -9.78 -16.04 16.80
CA GLY A 23 -9.78 -15.80 15.36
C GLY A 23 -9.98 -14.31 15.08
N ALA A 24 -8.91 -13.63 14.69
CA ALA A 24 -8.98 -12.23 14.28
C ALA A 24 -9.86 -12.18 13.04
N THR A 25 -11.05 -11.59 13.16
CA THR A 25 -11.88 -11.26 12.01
C THR A 25 -11.15 -10.17 11.22
N ALA A 26 -11.10 -10.28 9.90
CA ALA A 26 -10.47 -9.27 9.07
C ALA A 26 -11.12 -7.89 9.31
N ALA A 27 -10.30 -6.84 9.39
CA ALA A 27 -10.78 -5.48 9.60
C ALA A 27 -11.58 -5.02 8.37
N THR A 28 -12.67 -4.29 8.58
CA THR A 28 -13.56 -3.84 7.50
C THR A 28 -13.69 -2.32 7.44
N ILE A 29 -13.90 -1.79 6.25
CA ILE A 29 -14.28 -0.39 6.02
C ILE A 29 -15.57 -0.38 5.21
N ILE A 30 -16.59 0.34 5.69
CA ILE A 30 -17.81 0.55 4.91
C ILE A 30 -17.71 1.94 4.28
N GLY A 31 -17.74 2.01 2.95
CA GLY A 31 -17.55 3.25 2.20
C GLY A 31 -18.59 3.41 1.10
N THR A 32 -19.11 4.63 0.93
CA THR A 32 -19.95 5.03 -0.20
C THR A 32 -19.08 5.68 -1.27
N LEU A 33 -19.13 5.16 -2.49
CA LEU A 33 -18.38 5.73 -3.62
C LEU A 33 -19.04 7.03 -4.09
N ASN A 34 -18.39 8.17 -3.88
CA ASN A 34 -18.96 9.48 -4.25
C ASN A 34 -18.66 9.84 -5.71
N SER A 35 -17.44 9.56 -6.16
CA SER A 35 -16.96 9.91 -7.49
C SER A 35 -15.84 8.97 -7.94
N VAL A 36 -15.75 8.71 -9.25
CA VAL A 36 -14.61 8.06 -9.89
C VAL A 36 -13.99 9.07 -10.83
N GLY A 37 -12.77 9.50 -10.52
CA GLY A 37 -11.96 10.34 -11.37
C GLY A 37 -12.39 11.81 -11.44
N SER A 38 -11.40 12.64 -11.73
CA SER A 38 -11.53 13.94 -12.38
C SER A 38 -11.15 13.87 -13.87
N GLY A 39 -10.97 12.65 -14.41
CA GLY A 39 -10.47 12.33 -15.75
C GLY A 39 -11.53 12.12 -16.83
N ASP A 40 -11.08 12.05 -18.09
CA ASP A 40 -11.92 11.77 -19.28
C ASP A 40 -12.35 10.29 -19.32
N THR A 41 -13.45 9.98 -20.02
CA THR A 41 -13.84 8.59 -20.27
C THR A 41 -12.86 7.93 -21.24
N ILE A 42 -12.35 6.74 -20.91
CA ILE A 42 -11.51 5.94 -21.80
C ILE A 42 -12.25 4.69 -22.26
N THR A 43 -11.97 4.21 -23.47
CA THR A 43 -12.39 2.86 -23.90
C THR A 43 -11.30 1.88 -23.53
N LEU A 44 -11.57 1.13 -22.47
CA LEU A 44 -10.78 -0.01 -22.02
C LEU A 44 -11.12 -1.22 -22.90
N HIS A 45 -10.09 -1.90 -23.41
CA HIS A 45 -10.19 -3.23 -23.98
C HIS A 45 -9.39 -4.17 -23.10
N ALA A 46 -9.98 -5.27 -22.66
CA ALA A 46 -9.27 -6.23 -21.81
C ALA A 46 -9.72 -7.67 -22.03
N VAL A 47 -8.81 -8.59 -21.75
CA VAL A 47 -9.06 -10.03 -21.69
C VAL A 47 -9.16 -10.44 -20.23
N ARG A 48 -10.35 -10.89 -19.82
CA ARG A 48 -10.58 -11.39 -18.46
C ARG A 48 -9.73 -12.64 -18.19
N PRO A 49 -9.47 -12.99 -16.93
CA PRO A 49 -8.71 -14.20 -16.58
C PRO A 49 -9.32 -15.51 -17.11
N ASN A 50 -10.61 -15.54 -17.42
CA ASN A 50 -11.28 -16.67 -18.07
C ASN A 50 -11.10 -16.72 -19.61
N GLY A 51 -10.32 -15.80 -20.18
CA GLY A 51 -10.03 -15.69 -21.61
C GLY A 51 -11.06 -14.88 -22.41
N SER A 52 -12.14 -14.39 -21.80
CA SER A 52 -13.14 -13.58 -22.53
C SER A 52 -12.69 -12.14 -22.70
N SER A 53 -12.75 -11.63 -23.93
CA SER A 53 -12.47 -10.23 -24.25
C SER A 53 -13.71 -9.36 -24.06
N PHE A 54 -13.51 -8.12 -23.63
CA PHE A 54 -14.54 -7.09 -23.62
C PHE A 54 -13.95 -5.72 -23.92
N ALA A 55 -14.84 -4.79 -24.30
CA ALA A 55 -14.51 -3.39 -24.42
C ALA A 55 -15.60 -2.57 -23.71
N ALA A 56 -15.19 -1.59 -22.92
CA ALA A 56 -16.11 -0.75 -22.15
C ALA A 56 -15.60 0.69 -22.08
N GLN A 57 -16.53 1.64 -22.10
CA GLN A 57 -16.25 3.02 -21.72
C GLN A 57 -16.27 3.11 -20.19
N VAL A 58 -15.16 3.54 -19.62
CA VAL A 58 -14.98 3.61 -18.17
C VAL A 58 -14.52 5.00 -17.74
N LEU A 59 -15.02 5.44 -16.60
CA LEU A 59 -14.42 6.54 -15.86
C LEU A 59 -13.11 6.05 -15.26
N ASN A 60 -12.04 6.83 -15.37
CA ASN A 60 -10.75 6.50 -14.80
C ASN A 60 -10.20 7.65 -13.95
N GLY A 61 -9.30 7.29 -13.05
CA GLY A 61 -8.62 8.20 -12.15
C GLY A 61 -8.96 7.94 -10.68
N MET A 62 -8.69 8.95 -9.85
CA MET A 62 -8.81 8.84 -8.40
C MET A 62 -10.28 8.86 -7.98
N SER A 63 -10.70 7.82 -7.27
CA SER A 63 -12.01 7.71 -6.65
C SER A 63 -12.02 8.39 -5.28
N THR A 64 -13.17 8.93 -4.90
CA THR A 64 -13.40 9.46 -3.53
C THR A 64 -14.54 8.70 -2.88
N PHE A 65 -14.31 8.25 -1.66
CA PHE A 65 -15.31 7.58 -0.83
C PHE A 65 -15.63 8.41 0.40
N THR A 66 -16.85 8.25 0.92
CA THR A 66 -17.21 8.62 2.30
C THR A 66 -17.28 7.35 3.12
N GLN A 67 -16.45 7.23 4.15
CA GLN A 67 -16.52 6.17 5.14
C GLN A 67 -17.75 6.35 6.01
N THR A 68 -18.63 5.36 5.99
CA THR A 68 -19.92 5.34 6.71
C THR A 68 -19.93 4.32 7.85
N GLY A 69 -18.90 3.48 7.96
CA GLY A 69 -18.75 2.52 9.05
C GLY A 69 -17.56 1.58 8.86
N GLY A 70 -17.64 0.41 9.49
CA GLY A 70 -16.60 -0.62 9.48
C GLY A 70 -16.01 -0.89 10.87
N THR A 71 -15.13 -1.89 10.94
CA THR A 71 -14.41 -2.28 12.16
C THR A 71 -12.95 -1.88 12.16
N SER A 72 -12.42 -1.42 11.02
CA SER A 72 -11.04 -0.99 10.89
C SER A 72 -10.78 0.29 11.66
N THR A 73 -9.63 0.36 12.31
CA THR A 73 -9.12 1.55 13.01
C THR A 73 -8.08 2.30 12.17
N ILE A 74 -7.86 1.90 10.92
CA ILE A 74 -6.92 2.60 10.04
C ILE A 74 -7.61 3.85 9.49
N ASP A 75 -6.87 4.96 9.49
CA ASP A 75 -7.28 6.16 8.79
C ASP A 75 -6.71 6.12 7.37
N LEU A 76 -7.58 6.26 6.37
CA LEU A 76 -7.17 6.35 4.98
C LEU A 76 -7.00 7.81 4.57
N VAL A 77 -6.02 8.06 3.71
CA VAL A 77 -5.71 9.38 3.17
C VAL A 77 -6.89 9.91 2.37
N GLY A 78 -7.31 11.15 2.66
CA GLY A 78 -8.37 11.84 1.93
C GLY A 78 -8.58 13.28 2.38
N PRO A 79 -9.57 13.98 1.80
CA PRO A 79 -9.75 15.42 2.02
C PRO A 79 -10.33 15.77 3.39
N THR A 80 -10.94 14.80 4.07
CA THR A 80 -11.51 14.93 5.42
C THR A 80 -11.30 13.62 6.19
N ALA A 81 -11.49 13.64 7.52
CA ALA A 81 -11.37 12.46 8.37
C ALA A 81 -12.38 11.33 8.06
N THR A 82 -13.43 11.60 7.29
CA THR A 82 -14.47 10.61 6.95
C THR A 82 -14.49 10.29 5.46
N THR A 83 -13.53 10.77 4.70
CA THR A 83 -13.46 10.57 3.25
C THR A 83 -12.08 10.12 2.87
N PHE A 84 -11.96 9.23 1.89
CA PHE A 84 -10.67 8.73 1.44
C PHE A 84 -10.56 8.65 -0.07
N PHE A 85 -9.33 8.74 -0.55
CA PHE A 85 -8.98 8.53 -1.94
C PHE A 85 -8.65 7.07 -2.20
N ALA A 86 -9.03 6.58 -3.38
CA ALA A 86 -8.67 5.23 -3.80
C ALA A 86 -8.58 5.10 -5.33
N PHE A 87 -7.88 4.09 -5.81
CA PHE A 87 -7.84 3.72 -7.23
C PHE A 87 -8.41 2.33 -7.45
N CYS A 88 -9.12 2.17 -8.55
CA CYS A 88 -9.62 0.88 -9.03
C CYS A 88 -8.44 -0.10 -9.22
N VAL A 89 -8.48 -1.29 -8.62
CA VAL A 89 -7.35 -2.23 -8.72
C VAL A 89 -7.26 -2.84 -10.10
N GLU A 90 -8.39 -3.29 -10.64
CA GLU A 90 -8.41 -4.09 -11.84
C GLU A 90 -9.45 -3.61 -12.85
N PRO A 91 -9.32 -3.99 -14.14
CA PRO A 91 -10.25 -3.55 -15.17
C PRO A 91 -11.50 -4.43 -15.30
N TYR A 92 -11.63 -5.53 -14.55
CA TYR A 92 -12.62 -6.58 -14.83
C TYR A 92 -13.94 -6.44 -14.06
N GLU A 93 -13.94 -5.68 -12.97
CA GLU A 93 -15.09 -5.48 -12.09
C GLU A 93 -15.45 -4.01 -12.00
N ASP A 94 -16.74 -3.76 -11.76
CA ASP A 94 -17.31 -2.42 -11.73
C ASP A 94 -17.71 -2.01 -10.30
N ALA A 95 -17.74 -0.69 -10.09
CA ALA A 95 -18.40 -0.07 -8.96
C ALA A 95 -19.42 0.97 -9.45
N ALA A 96 -20.61 0.94 -8.88
CA ALA A 96 -21.62 1.96 -9.06
C ALA A 96 -21.34 3.18 -8.15
N LEU A 97 -21.47 4.37 -8.73
CA LEU A 97 -21.51 5.63 -7.98
C LEU A 97 -22.68 5.64 -7.00
N ASN A 98 -22.47 6.26 -5.84
CA ASN A 98 -23.40 6.37 -4.71
C ASN A 98 -23.80 5.04 -4.07
N ALA A 99 -23.15 3.92 -4.44
CA ALA A 99 -23.32 2.66 -3.76
C ALA A 99 -22.35 2.54 -2.57
N SER A 100 -22.79 1.80 -1.55
CA SER A 100 -21.99 1.48 -0.36
C SER A 100 -21.44 0.07 -0.44
N TYR A 101 -20.16 -0.07 -0.12
CA TYR A 101 -19.44 -1.34 -0.11
C TYR A 101 -18.89 -1.61 1.28
N SER A 102 -18.88 -2.88 1.68
CA SER A 102 -18.21 -3.34 2.91
C SER A 102 -16.91 -4.01 2.52
N PHE A 103 -15.83 -3.24 2.49
CA PHE A 103 -14.50 -3.72 2.12
C PHE A 103 -13.84 -4.46 3.28
N THR A 104 -13.12 -5.52 2.96
CA THR A 104 -12.08 -6.08 3.82
C THR A 104 -10.77 -5.34 3.55
N VAL A 105 -10.06 -4.96 4.62
CA VAL A 105 -8.72 -4.39 4.50
C VAL A 105 -7.70 -5.51 4.38
N ASP A 106 -7.10 -5.62 3.20
CA ASP A 106 -6.13 -6.67 2.86
C ASP A 106 -4.77 -6.06 2.44
N PRO A 107 -3.68 -6.86 2.47
CA PRO A 107 -2.44 -6.52 1.78
C PRO A 107 -2.68 -6.36 0.28
N VAL A 108 -1.95 -5.45 -0.38
CA VAL A 108 -2.08 -5.19 -1.83
C VAL A 108 -1.95 -6.46 -2.68
N ALA A 109 -1.10 -7.41 -2.28
CA ALA A 109 -0.95 -8.69 -2.96
C ALA A 109 -2.20 -9.58 -3.00
N GLN A 110 -3.22 -9.29 -2.18
CA GLN A 110 -4.49 -10.02 -2.10
C GLN A 110 -5.64 -9.30 -2.82
N ALA A 111 -5.37 -8.14 -3.45
CA ALA A 111 -6.35 -7.44 -4.25
C ALA A 111 -6.74 -8.25 -5.52
N ALA A 112 -7.86 -7.89 -6.12
CA ALA A 112 -8.46 -8.52 -7.30
C ALA A 112 -8.80 -10.00 -7.12
N LYS A 113 -9.06 -10.45 -5.88
CA LYS A 113 -9.25 -11.88 -5.59
C LYS A 113 -10.52 -12.48 -6.22
N SER A 114 -11.50 -11.65 -6.58
CA SER A 114 -12.73 -12.08 -7.24
C SER A 114 -12.52 -12.40 -8.72
N SER A 115 -11.60 -11.72 -9.39
CA SER A 115 -11.26 -11.99 -10.79
C SER A 115 -10.02 -12.87 -10.94
N ILE A 116 -9.04 -12.74 -10.06
CA ILE A 116 -7.73 -13.39 -10.12
C ILE A 116 -7.58 -14.33 -8.92
N ALA A 117 -7.50 -15.63 -9.20
CA ALA A 117 -7.39 -16.64 -8.15
C ALA A 117 -6.14 -16.42 -7.27
N GLY A 118 -6.37 -16.16 -5.98
CA GLY A 118 -5.30 -15.87 -5.00
C GLY A 118 -4.82 -14.41 -4.97
N GLY A 119 -5.45 -13.52 -5.75
CA GLY A 119 -5.11 -12.11 -5.88
C GLY A 119 -3.94 -11.83 -6.83
N ILE A 120 -3.53 -10.57 -6.91
CA ILE A 120 -2.48 -10.13 -7.85
C ILE A 120 -1.06 -10.66 -7.51
N GLY A 121 -0.82 -11.09 -6.27
CA GLY A 121 0.47 -11.61 -5.81
C GLY A 121 1.54 -10.55 -5.53
N ALA A 122 2.65 -11.00 -4.93
CA ALA A 122 3.69 -10.12 -4.39
C ALA A 122 4.47 -9.34 -5.46
N ALA A 123 4.71 -9.94 -6.63
CA ALA A 123 5.46 -9.29 -7.71
C ALA A 123 4.72 -8.06 -8.27
N LYS A 124 3.41 -8.20 -8.55
CA LYS A 124 2.57 -7.08 -9.00
C LYS A 124 2.37 -6.06 -7.89
N ALA A 125 2.18 -6.50 -6.64
CA ALA A 125 2.11 -5.58 -5.50
C ALA A 125 3.37 -4.72 -5.35
N LEU A 126 4.57 -5.28 -5.58
CA LEU A 126 5.82 -4.53 -5.60
C LEU A 126 5.86 -3.50 -6.75
N GLN A 127 5.48 -3.90 -7.96
CA GLN A 127 5.39 -3.00 -9.11
C GLN A 127 4.42 -1.83 -8.87
N ILE A 128 3.27 -2.10 -8.25
CA ILE A 128 2.31 -1.08 -7.84
C ILE A 128 2.91 -0.17 -6.76
N ALA A 129 3.59 -0.72 -5.76
CA ALA A 129 4.27 0.09 -4.74
C ALA A 129 5.33 1.01 -5.37
N GLN A 130 6.07 0.54 -6.38
CA GLN A 130 7.05 1.35 -7.13
C GLN A 130 6.37 2.44 -7.97
N LEU A 131 5.28 2.10 -8.67
CA LEU A 131 4.48 3.06 -9.44
C LEU A 131 4.02 4.23 -8.56
N PHE A 132 3.35 3.92 -7.44
CA PHE A 132 2.89 4.95 -6.52
C PHE A 132 4.08 5.62 -5.81
N GLY A 133 5.12 4.90 -5.43
CA GLY A 133 6.28 5.46 -4.74
C GLY A 133 6.99 6.55 -5.54
N ASN A 134 6.97 6.46 -6.86
CA ASN A 134 7.60 7.44 -7.73
C ASN A 134 6.65 8.56 -8.19
N TYR A 135 5.36 8.25 -8.43
CA TYR A 135 4.44 9.19 -9.08
C TYR A 135 3.28 9.67 -8.19
N ALA A 136 2.99 8.98 -7.09
CA ALA A 136 1.95 9.33 -6.12
C ALA A 136 2.30 8.83 -4.70
N PRO A 137 3.44 9.25 -4.12
CA PRO A 137 3.90 8.73 -2.82
C PRO A 137 3.01 9.16 -1.65
N ASP A 138 2.22 10.23 -1.85
CA ASP A 138 1.24 10.76 -0.93
C ASP A 138 -0.05 11.08 -1.71
N LEU A 139 -1.12 10.32 -1.46
CA LEU A 139 -2.41 10.52 -2.13
C LEU A 139 -3.14 11.81 -1.71
N SER A 140 -2.67 12.51 -0.66
CA SER A 140 -3.21 13.82 -0.29
C SER A 140 -2.63 14.94 -1.16
N ALA A 141 -1.52 14.68 -1.85
CA ALA A 141 -0.92 15.64 -2.75
C ALA A 141 -1.85 15.92 -3.95
N PRO A 142 -2.02 17.18 -4.36
CA PRO A 142 -2.86 17.51 -5.51
C PRO A 142 -2.40 16.79 -6.77
N MET A 143 -3.34 16.15 -7.47
CA MET A 143 -3.10 15.44 -8.71
C MET A 143 -4.00 16.00 -9.81
N THR A 144 -3.43 16.27 -10.99
CA THR A 144 -4.23 16.66 -12.15
C THR A 144 -5.06 15.49 -12.66
N ALA A 145 -6.14 15.79 -13.38
CA ALA A 145 -6.97 14.79 -14.06
C ALA A 145 -6.14 13.83 -14.94
N ILE A 146 -5.15 14.38 -15.67
CA ILE A 146 -4.25 13.60 -16.54
C ILE A 146 -3.37 12.66 -15.72
N GLN A 147 -2.77 13.14 -14.63
CA GLN A 147 -1.93 12.30 -13.75
C GLN A 147 -2.74 11.18 -13.10
N ALA A 148 -3.94 11.48 -12.59
CA ALA A 148 -4.80 10.47 -11.97
C ALA A 148 -5.24 9.41 -12.97
N SER A 149 -5.65 9.84 -14.16
CA SER A 149 -6.01 8.96 -15.27
C SER A 149 -4.84 8.06 -15.69
N ALA A 150 -3.64 8.64 -15.83
CA ALA A 150 -2.44 7.92 -16.21
C ALA A 150 -2.02 6.89 -15.16
N LEU A 151 -2.12 7.24 -13.88
CA LEU A 151 -1.86 6.34 -12.77
C LEU A 151 -2.84 5.15 -12.76
N GLN A 152 -4.13 5.42 -13.00
CA GLN A 152 -5.16 4.38 -13.11
C GLN A 152 -4.91 3.41 -14.28
N VAL A 153 -4.55 3.94 -15.45
CA VAL A 153 -4.21 3.16 -16.64
C VAL A 153 -2.99 2.29 -16.39
N ALA A 154 -1.92 2.86 -15.81
CA ALA A 154 -0.71 2.11 -15.49
C ALA A 154 -0.96 1.02 -14.44
N LEU A 155 -1.80 1.30 -13.42
CA LEU A 155 -2.20 0.31 -12.43
C LEU A 155 -2.93 -0.87 -13.07
N TRP A 156 -3.93 -0.60 -13.92
CA TRP A 156 -4.66 -1.65 -14.62
C TRP A 156 -3.76 -2.49 -15.49
N GLU A 157 -2.84 -1.86 -16.23
CA GLU A 157 -1.87 -2.57 -17.06
C GLU A 157 -0.99 -3.51 -16.23
N ILE A 158 -0.43 -3.05 -15.11
CA ILE A 158 0.35 -3.90 -14.19
C ILE A 158 -0.47 -5.09 -13.70
N VAL A 159 -1.75 -4.88 -13.36
CA VAL A 159 -2.62 -5.92 -12.81
C VAL A 159 -3.05 -6.94 -13.86
N SER A 160 -3.33 -6.51 -15.09
CA SER A 160 -3.80 -7.41 -16.15
C SER A 160 -2.71 -8.10 -16.94
N GLU A 161 -1.51 -7.52 -17.02
CA GLU A 161 -0.50 -8.00 -17.96
C GLU A 161 0.14 -9.32 -17.51
N LEU A 162 0.45 -10.20 -18.47
CA LEU A 162 1.15 -11.46 -18.21
C LEU A 162 2.64 -11.21 -17.95
N PRO A 163 3.31 -12.01 -17.09
CA PRO A 163 4.74 -11.83 -16.81
C PRO A 163 5.66 -11.90 -18.03
N THR A 164 5.20 -12.46 -19.14
CA THR A 164 5.95 -12.63 -20.39
C THR A 164 5.82 -11.44 -21.35
N ASN A 165 4.90 -10.51 -21.08
CA ASN A 165 4.58 -9.42 -21.99
C ASN A 165 5.18 -8.10 -21.46
N PRO A 166 5.77 -7.27 -22.33
CA PRO A 166 6.15 -5.92 -21.95
C PRO A 166 4.90 -5.06 -21.79
N PHE A 167 4.91 -4.16 -20.80
CA PHE A 167 3.80 -3.23 -20.59
C PHE A 167 3.57 -2.33 -21.81
N SER A 168 2.31 -2.23 -22.25
CA SER A 168 1.91 -1.35 -23.34
C SER A 168 0.49 -0.82 -23.14
N VAL A 169 0.32 0.50 -23.20
CA VAL A 169 -1.04 1.09 -23.16
C VAL A 169 -1.83 0.87 -24.46
N THR A 170 -1.20 0.36 -25.51
CA THR A 170 -1.79 0.21 -26.85
C THR A 170 -1.86 -1.23 -27.35
N ALA A 171 -1.36 -2.20 -26.59
CA ALA A 171 -1.29 -3.61 -26.96
C ALA A 171 -1.27 -4.48 -25.70
N GLY A 172 -1.37 -5.80 -25.85
CA GLY A 172 -1.31 -6.73 -24.72
C GLY A 172 -2.68 -7.21 -24.26
N ASN A 173 -2.76 -7.72 -23.04
CA ASN A 173 -4.00 -8.27 -22.48
C ASN A 173 -5.01 -7.18 -22.12
N THR A 174 -4.52 -5.99 -21.80
CA THR A 174 -5.32 -4.79 -21.64
C THR A 174 -4.71 -3.70 -22.50
N TYR A 175 -5.55 -2.96 -23.21
CA TYR A 175 -5.11 -1.79 -23.94
C TYR A 175 -6.23 -0.76 -23.99
N PHE A 176 -5.85 0.48 -24.31
CA PHE A 176 -6.73 1.61 -24.14
C PHE A 176 -6.89 2.37 -25.45
N SER A 177 -8.11 2.82 -25.68
CA SER A 177 -8.49 3.62 -26.84
C SER A 177 -9.53 4.64 -26.42
N THR A 178 -9.98 5.49 -27.34
CA THR A 178 -10.87 6.60 -27.05
C THR A 178 -12.31 6.37 -27.48
N PRO A 179 -13.19 7.24 -26.98
CA PRO A 179 -14.03 8.06 -27.82
C PRO A 179 -13.70 9.55 -27.55
N GLY A 180 -12.81 10.14 -28.34
CA GLY A 180 -12.73 11.60 -28.59
C GLY A 180 -12.53 12.62 -27.45
N GLY A 181 -11.69 12.40 -26.43
CA GLY A 181 -11.27 13.47 -25.50
C GLY A 181 -9.94 14.14 -25.90
N ALA A 182 -9.78 15.45 -25.66
CA ALA A 182 -8.55 16.20 -25.99
C ALA A 182 -7.32 15.76 -25.18
N ASN A 183 -7.53 15.15 -24.00
CA ASN A 183 -6.44 14.80 -23.09
C ASN A 183 -6.01 13.32 -23.20
N THR A 184 -6.69 12.48 -23.98
CA THR A 184 -6.40 11.04 -23.93
C THR A 184 -5.00 10.69 -24.40
N THR A 185 -4.49 11.36 -25.44
CA THR A 185 -3.09 11.16 -25.88
C THR A 185 -2.12 11.48 -24.74
N GLN A 186 -2.35 12.57 -23.99
CA GLN A 186 -1.51 12.95 -22.85
C GLN A 186 -1.59 11.92 -21.72
N VAL A 187 -2.78 11.36 -21.46
CA VAL A 187 -2.97 10.29 -20.48
C VAL A 187 -2.19 9.03 -20.88
N MET A 188 -2.30 8.60 -22.15
CA MET A 188 -1.62 7.39 -22.63
C MET A 188 -0.10 7.56 -22.67
N ASP A 189 0.39 8.71 -23.13
CA ASP A 189 1.83 9.02 -23.14
C ASP A 189 2.38 9.04 -21.71
N LEU A 190 1.66 9.67 -20.78
CA LEU A 190 2.07 9.73 -19.38
C LEU A 190 2.01 8.36 -18.71
N ALA A 191 0.96 7.57 -18.95
CA ALA A 191 0.83 6.21 -18.42
C ALA A 191 1.94 5.30 -18.95
N GLN A 192 2.25 5.37 -20.25
CA GLN A 192 3.36 4.62 -20.82
C GLN A 192 4.70 5.04 -20.21
N SER A 193 4.90 6.33 -19.92
CA SER A 193 6.10 6.78 -19.22
C SER A 193 6.23 6.17 -17.81
N TYR A 194 5.11 6.00 -17.10
CA TYR A 194 5.09 5.38 -15.77
C TYR A 194 5.43 3.88 -15.86
N LEU A 195 4.88 3.19 -16.86
CA LEU A 195 5.13 1.77 -17.10
C LEU A 195 6.58 1.50 -17.53
N ASN A 196 7.19 2.41 -18.32
CA ASN A 196 8.60 2.35 -18.69
C ASN A 196 9.53 2.46 -17.46
N TYR A 197 9.13 3.26 -16.47
CA TYR A 197 9.83 3.30 -15.20
C TYR A 197 9.69 1.99 -14.43
N VAL A 198 8.46 1.48 -14.25
CA VAL A 198 8.20 0.25 -13.50
C VAL A 198 8.90 -0.95 -14.13
N SER A 199 8.97 -1.04 -15.46
CA SER A 199 9.65 -2.15 -16.16
C SER A 199 11.16 -2.19 -15.94
N THR A 200 11.76 -1.07 -15.54
CA THR A 200 13.19 -0.94 -15.26
C THR A 200 13.50 -0.75 -13.76
N ALA A 201 12.47 -0.64 -12.92
CA ALA A 201 12.59 -0.41 -11.49
C ALA A 201 13.14 -1.66 -10.77
N GLY A 202 14.35 -1.55 -10.23
CA GLY A 202 14.93 -2.59 -9.37
C GLY A 202 14.33 -2.61 -7.95
N SER A 203 14.73 -3.58 -7.14
CA SER A 203 14.23 -3.74 -5.75
C SER A 203 14.45 -2.53 -4.84
N SER A 204 15.39 -1.65 -5.18
CA SER A 204 15.72 -0.43 -4.42
C SER A 204 14.99 0.81 -4.93
N ALA A 205 14.11 0.69 -5.92
CA ALA A 205 13.30 1.80 -6.39
C ALA A 205 12.39 2.35 -5.28
N PRO A 206 12.09 3.66 -5.27
CA PRO A 206 11.11 4.26 -4.36
C PRO A 206 9.81 3.46 -4.31
N GLN A 207 9.31 3.16 -3.11
CA GLN A 207 8.06 2.44 -2.90
C GLN A 207 7.14 3.27 -2.01
N ALA A 208 5.88 3.40 -2.42
CA ALA A 208 4.87 4.07 -1.62
C ALA A 208 4.64 3.28 -0.33
N GLN A 209 4.61 4.00 0.79
CA GLN A 209 4.31 3.44 2.09
C GLN A 209 2.80 3.50 2.35
N GLY A 210 2.31 2.53 3.13
CA GLY A 210 0.93 2.52 3.60
C GLY A 210 -0.12 2.16 2.53
N LEU A 211 0.27 1.65 1.35
CA LEU A 211 -0.72 1.13 0.40
C LEU A 211 -1.46 -0.08 1.00
N THR A 212 -2.78 -0.09 0.86
CA THR A 212 -3.64 -1.18 1.31
C THR A 212 -4.73 -1.45 0.29
N ALA A 213 -5.13 -2.72 0.16
CA ALA A 213 -6.25 -3.11 -0.66
C ALA A 213 -7.55 -3.10 0.15
N LEU A 214 -8.59 -2.54 -0.45
CA LEU A 214 -9.97 -2.57 0.01
C LEU A 214 -10.70 -3.56 -0.89
N THR A 215 -10.88 -4.78 -0.39
CA THR A 215 -11.37 -5.89 -1.21
C THR A 215 -12.83 -6.19 -0.92
N VAL A 216 -13.59 -6.52 -1.96
CA VAL A 216 -15.01 -6.89 -1.83
C VAL A 216 -15.35 -7.97 -2.84
N ASN A 217 -16.12 -8.97 -2.43
CA ASN A 217 -16.34 -10.12 -3.31
C ASN A 217 -17.33 -9.79 -4.44
N GLY A 218 -16.89 -9.94 -5.69
CA GLY A 218 -17.71 -9.79 -6.90
C GLY A 218 -17.97 -8.34 -7.29
N ASN A 219 -17.17 -7.43 -6.75
CA ASN A 219 -17.29 -5.99 -6.93
C ASN A 219 -15.88 -5.41 -6.96
N GLN A 220 -15.75 -4.22 -7.56
CA GLN A 220 -14.44 -3.63 -7.74
C GLN A 220 -13.63 -3.46 -6.45
N ASP A 221 -12.42 -4.00 -6.46
CA ASP A 221 -11.41 -3.78 -5.44
C ASP A 221 -10.75 -2.41 -5.62
N PHE A 222 -10.34 -1.79 -4.51
CA PHE A 222 -9.68 -0.49 -4.52
C PHE A 222 -8.33 -0.52 -3.79
N ILE A 223 -7.38 0.31 -4.19
CA ILE A 223 -6.17 0.60 -3.41
C ILE A 223 -6.32 1.98 -2.79
N GLY A 224 -6.19 2.04 -1.47
CA GLY A 224 -6.06 3.26 -0.69
C GLY A 224 -4.67 3.39 -0.07
N GLN A 225 -4.42 4.53 0.57
CA GLN A 225 -3.21 4.75 1.36
C GLN A 225 -3.59 5.04 2.81
N VAL A 226 -2.92 4.38 3.76
CA VAL A 226 -3.07 4.63 5.19
C VAL A 226 -2.30 5.89 5.56
N VAL A 227 -2.89 6.74 6.38
CA VAL A 227 -2.21 7.92 6.94
C VAL A 227 -1.10 7.43 7.87
N SER A 228 0.16 7.59 7.44
CA SER A 228 1.31 7.33 8.30
C SER A 228 1.47 8.48 9.30
N THR A 229 0.84 8.36 10.47
CA THR A 229 0.98 9.36 11.55
C THR A 229 2.19 9.10 12.45
N ALA A 230 2.88 7.97 12.29
CA ALA A 230 4.03 7.62 13.10
C ALA A 230 5.35 8.00 12.38
N PRO A 231 6.25 8.77 13.03
CA PRO A 231 7.65 8.77 12.65
C PRO A 231 8.11 7.31 12.61
N GLU A 232 8.84 6.93 11.57
CA GLU A 232 9.27 5.54 11.43
C GLU A 232 9.94 5.05 12.72
N PRO A 233 9.80 3.78 13.12
CA PRO A 233 10.43 3.25 14.33
C PRO A 233 11.94 3.55 14.40
N ALA A 234 12.59 3.67 13.24
CA ALA A 234 13.97 4.13 13.12
C ALA A 234 14.17 5.58 13.61
N THR A 235 13.26 6.50 13.31
CA THR A 235 13.29 7.88 13.82
C THR A 235 13.19 7.90 15.35
N TRP A 236 12.30 7.08 15.93
CA TRP A 236 12.19 6.95 17.38
C TRP A 236 13.46 6.35 18.00
N MET A 237 14.02 5.30 17.39
CA MET A 237 15.27 4.73 17.85
C MET A 237 16.43 5.72 17.77
N MET A 238 16.54 6.50 16.67
CA MET A 238 17.58 7.52 16.52
C MET A 238 17.42 8.65 17.53
N LEU A 239 16.19 9.03 17.85
CA LEU A 239 15.89 10.06 18.85
C LEU A 239 16.20 9.55 20.28
N ILE A 240 15.83 8.31 20.60
CA ILE A 240 16.17 7.65 21.88
C ILE A 240 17.69 7.48 22.01
N LEU A 241 18.38 7.01 20.96
CA LEU A 241 19.83 6.84 20.95
C LEU A 241 20.54 8.19 21.06
N GLY A 242 20.09 9.19 20.30
CA GLY A 242 20.62 10.55 20.33
C GLY A 242 20.53 11.17 21.72
N PHE A 243 19.33 11.16 22.32
CA PHE A 243 19.15 11.68 23.69
C PHE A 243 19.84 10.81 24.75
N GLY A 244 19.89 9.49 24.57
CA GLY A 244 20.60 8.58 25.44
C GLY A 244 22.11 8.88 25.49
N LEU A 245 22.73 9.12 24.34
CA LEU A 245 24.16 9.48 24.24
C LEU A 245 24.45 10.84 24.88
N VAL A 246 23.65 11.87 24.59
CA VAL A 246 23.80 13.21 25.19
C VAL A 246 23.63 13.14 26.71
N GLY A 247 22.62 12.42 27.20
CA GLY A 247 22.40 12.20 28.63
C GLY A 247 23.56 11.48 29.31
N HIS A 248 24.13 10.46 28.65
CA HIS A 248 25.31 9.74 29.15
C HIS A 248 26.54 10.66 29.24
N MET A 249 26.79 11.48 28.21
CA MET A 249 27.89 12.44 28.20
C MET A 249 27.77 13.49 29.33
N LEU A 250 26.56 14.00 29.59
CA LEU A 250 26.30 14.98 30.65
C LEU A 250 26.45 14.36 32.05
N ARG A 251 26.13 13.08 32.23
CA ARG A 251 26.31 12.35 33.50
C ARG A 251 27.80 12.19 33.85
N ASN A 252 28.64 11.89 32.87
CA ASN A 252 30.07 11.69 33.09
C ASN A 252 30.81 12.98 33.48
N ARG A 253 30.26 14.15 33.14
CA ARG A 253 30.84 15.46 33.50
C ARG A 253 30.57 15.92 34.94
N ARG A 254 29.62 15.31 35.65
CA ARG A 254 29.28 15.66 37.04
C ARG A 254 30.08 14.86 38.09
N GLY A 255 30.94 13.94 37.66
CA GLY A 255 31.63 12.98 38.52
C GLY A 255 33.01 13.38 39.06
N SER A 256 33.49 14.61 38.82
CA SER A 256 34.76 15.07 39.40
C SER A 256 34.51 16.14 40.47
N PRO A 257 34.32 15.77 41.75
CA PRO A 257 34.58 16.68 42.85
C PRO A 257 36.09 16.93 42.88
N SER A 258 36.51 18.14 42.53
CA SER A 258 37.87 18.62 42.76
C SER A 258 38.16 18.53 44.25
N GLY A 259 38.99 17.57 44.65
CA GLY A 259 39.42 17.32 46.02
C GLY A 259 40.39 18.37 46.56
N ASP A 260 39.99 19.64 46.54
CA ASP A 260 40.86 20.79 46.89
C ASP A 260 40.31 21.61 48.08
N ARG A 261 39.57 20.97 49.00
CA ARG A 261 39.11 21.63 50.24
C ARG A 261 39.31 20.79 51.49
N LEU A 262 40.52 20.27 51.73
CA LEU A 262 40.94 19.79 53.05
C LEU A 262 42.45 20.01 53.25
N ALA A 263 42.90 21.26 53.30
CA ALA A 263 44.24 21.60 53.80
C ALA A 263 44.34 23.06 54.29
N GLN A 264 43.41 23.53 55.13
CA GLN A 264 43.64 24.70 55.99
C GLN A 264 42.88 24.50 57.31
N ALA A 265 43.56 23.90 58.29
CA ALA A 265 43.28 23.99 59.72
C ALA A 265 44.62 23.85 60.45
#